data_AF-N6WYE4-F1
#
_entry.id   AF-N6WYE4-F1
#
_cell.length_a   1.000
_cell.length_b   1.000
_cell.length_c   1.000
_cell.angle_alpha   90.00
_cell.angle_beta   90.00
_cell.angle_gamma   90.00
#
_symmetry.space_group_name_H-M   'P 1'
#
loop_
_entity.id
_entity.type
_entity.pdbx_description
1 polymer ?
#
loop_
_entity_poly.entity_id
_entity_poly.type
_entity_poly.pdbx_seq_one_letter_code
_entity_poly.pdbx_strand_id
1 'polypeptide(L)'
;MLKKVAFLLSTFLVISVPAVSPAESSPLKTGTKQSFETCGLITSEYVTVLQLLKQGFTEKQLLASLPGLTDSGAERVEALVDAVNKKGLTETFSAVNSEYARCSQGVYDLRGAPDPVSREGHFYFCAGENKLRYEILMAASLQAPEDEVLTQVPRQRQRIVQAIFDLYRDDGLPAAFDAIGDELKYCLNGES
;
A
#
# COMPACT_ATOMS: atom_id res chain seq x y z
N MET A 1 -48.67 -4.90 -55.72
CA MET A 1 -48.14 -3.83 -54.85
C MET A 1 -48.66 -4.05 -53.44
N LEU A 2 -47.82 -4.48 -52.49
CA LEU A 2 -48.04 -4.32 -51.04
C LEU A 2 -46.73 -4.74 -50.34
N LYS A 3 -45.91 -3.78 -49.89
CA LYS A 3 -44.72 -4.06 -49.07
C LYS A 3 -45.11 -3.89 -47.60
N LYS A 4 -45.05 -4.98 -46.83
CA LYS A 4 -45.14 -4.96 -45.36
C LYS A 4 -43.79 -4.53 -44.81
N VAL A 5 -43.76 -3.45 -44.04
CA VAL A 5 -42.60 -3.04 -43.23
C VAL A 5 -42.84 -3.56 -41.82
N ALA A 6 -42.00 -4.50 -41.38
CA ALA A 6 -42.00 -4.99 -40.01
C ALA A 6 -41.09 -4.08 -39.17
N PHE A 7 -41.67 -3.46 -38.14
CA PHE A 7 -40.97 -2.63 -37.17
C PHE A 7 -40.56 -3.54 -35.99
N LEU A 8 -39.26 -3.81 -35.86
CA LEU A 8 -38.70 -4.54 -34.72
C LEU A 8 -38.47 -3.55 -33.57
N LEU A 9 -39.29 -3.66 -32.52
CA LEU A 9 -39.10 -2.95 -31.25
C LEU A 9 -37.91 -3.59 -30.52
N SER A 10 -36.80 -2.86 -30.40
CA SER A 10 -35.65 -3.24 -29.57
C SER A 10 -35.86 -2.71 -28.15
N THR A 11 -36.29 -3.57 -27.24
CA THR A 11 -36.36 -3.29 -25.80
C THR A 11 -34.96 -3.28 -25.18
N PHE A 12 -34.48 -2.11 -24.78
CA PHE A 12 -33.28 -1.97 -23.94
C PHE A 12 -33.60 -2.36 -22.50
N LEU A 13 -32.96 -3.42 -22.01
CA LEU A 13 -32.98 -3.82 -20.60
C LEU A 13 -31.96 -2.95 -19.84
N VAL A 14 -32.42 -2.05 -18.98
CA VAL A 14 -31.56 -1.24 -18.11
C VAL A 14 -31.19 -2.09 -16.89
N ILE A 15 -29.96 -2.60 -16.85
CA ILE A 15 -29.42 -3.28 -15.67
C ILE A 15 -28.92 -2.21 -14.71
N SER A 16 -29.67 -1.94 -13.65
CA SER A 16 -29.25 -1.10 -12.54
C SER A 16 -28.17 -1.83 -11.74
N VAL A 17 -26.92 -1.39 -11.86
CA VAL A 17 -25.82 -1.87 -10.99
C VAL A 17 -25.98 -1.21 -9.62
N PRO A 18 -26.03 -1.98 -8.52
CA PRO A 18 -26.06 -1.39 -7.17
C PRO A 18 -24.74 -0.68 -6.89
N ALA A 19 -24.84 0.57 -6.43
CA ALA A 19 -23.70 1.36 -5.99
C ALA A 19 -23.03 0.67 -4.79
N VAL A 20 -21.82 0.16 -5.01
CA VAL A 20 -20.92 -0.25 -3.93
C VAL A 20 -20.45 1.04 -3.25
N SER A 21 -20.88 1.26 -2.01
CA SER A 21 -20.35 2.34 -1.18
C SER A 21 -18.86 2.12 -0.92
N PRO A 22 -18.00 3.16 -0.99
CA PRO A 22 -16.63 3.04 -0.53
C PRO A 22 -16.62 2.70 0.95
N ALA A 23 -15.74 1.76 1.34
CA ALA A 23 -15.48 1.47 2.75
C ALA A 23 -15.09 2.76 3.49
N GLU A 24 -15.78 3.04 4.60
CA GLU A 24 -15.44 4.14 5.51
C GLU A 24 -14.01 3.96 6.02
N SER A 25 -13.09 4.81 5.55
CA SER A 25 -11.81 5.05 6.20
C SER A 25 -12.08 5.86 7.46
N SER A 26 -11.75 5.31 8.64
CA SER A 26 -11.82 6.05 9.91
C SER A 26 -11.11 7.40 9.80
N PRO A 27 -11.73 8.52 10.22
CA PRO A 27 -11.12 9.83 10.12
C PRO A 27 -10.02 9.97 11.18
N LEU A 28 -8.76 9.99 10.72
CA LEU A 28 -7.63 10.38 11.55
C LEU A 28 -7.82 11.84 11.99
N LYS A 29 -7.90 12.08 13.30
CA LYS A 29 -8.13 13.39 13.93
C LYS A 29 -7.25 14.50 13.31
N THR A 30 -7.90 15.58 12.91
CA THR A 30 -7.30 16.85 12.49
C THR A 30 -6.54 17.48 13.64
N GLY A 31 -5.20 17.51 13.60
CA GLY A 31 -4.40 18.17 14.64
C GLY A 31 -2.90 18.22 14.38
N THR A 32 -2.33 17.24 13.67
CA THR A 32 -0.92 17.25 13.24
C THR A 32 -0.87 17.49 11.73
N LYS A 33 -0.14 18.53 11.31
CA LYS A 33 0.15 18.78 9.90
C LYS A 33 1.02 17.63 9.38
N GLN A 34 0.41 16.60 8.78
CA GLN A 34 1.10 15.47 8.16
C GLN A 34 2.29 15.92 7.30
N SER A 35 3.39 15.19 7.34
CA SER A 35 4.57 15.38 6.49
C SER A 35 5.00 14.04 5.89
N PHE A 36 5.92 14.04 4.92
CA PHE A 36 6.40 12.77 4.37
C PHE A 36 7.09 11.95 5.45
N GLU A 37 7.79 12.62 6.36
CA GLU A 37 8.40 12.00 7.53
C GLU A 37 7.37 11.31 8.43
N THR A 38 6.30 12.00 8.83
CA THR A 38 5.29 11.38 9.69
C THR A 38 4.58 10.22 9.00
N CYS A 39 4.27 10.36 7.71
CA CYS A 39 3.69 9.27 6.91
C CYS A 39 4.61 8.04 6.87
N GLY A 40 5.91 8.25 6.62
CA GLY A 40 6.91 7.17 6.52
C GLY A 40 7.16 6.47 7.86
N LEU A 41 7.35 7.23 8.94
CA LEU A 41 7.61 6.66 10.27
C LEU A 41 6.43 5.82 10.77
N ILE A 42 5.20 6.33 10.69
CA ILE A 42 3.99 5.57 11.08
C ILE A 42 3.87 4.29 10.24
N THR A 43 4.10 4.38 8.94
CA THR A 43 4.04 3.21 8.06
C THR A 43 5.12 2.18 8.43
N SER A 44 6.33 2.62 8.76
CA SER A 44 7.41 1.73 9.19
C SER A 44 7.10 0.99 10.50
N GLU A 45 6.42 1.66 11.45
CA GLU A 45 5.92 1.03 12.67
C GLU A 45 4.90 -0.06 12.33
N TYR A 46 3.93 0.25 11.47
CA TYR A 46 2.88 -0.69 11.07
C TYR A 46 3.44 -1.89 10.35
N VAL A 47 4.32 -1.68 9.37
CA VAL A 47 5.02 -2.75 8.66
C VAL A 47 5.78 -3.64 9.65
N THR A 48 6.50 -3.05 10.60
CA THR A 48 7.24 -3.82 11.62
C THR A 48 6.30 -4.72 12.44
N VAL A 49 5.16 -4.20 12.88
CA VAL A 49 4.14 -4.99 13.59
C VAL A 49 3.63 -6.15 12.72
N LEU A 50 3.31 -5.90 11.45
CA LEU A 50 2.83 -6.93 10.53
C LEU A 50 3.91 -8.00 10.26
N GLN A 51 5.18 -7.63 10.17
CA GLN A 51 6.29 -8.58 10.02
C GLN A 51 6.48 -9.44 11.28
N LEU A 52 6.31 -8.88 12.47
CA LEU A 52 6.34 -9.66 13.72
C LEU A 52 5.13 -10.61 13.81
N LEU A 53 3.94 -10.18 13.39
CA LEU A 53 2.77 -11.07 13.29
C LEU A 53 3.02 -12.22 12.32
N LYS A 54 3.64 -11.95 11.16
CA LYS A 54 4.08 -12.97 10.20
C LYS A 54 5.01 -14.00 10.84
N GLN A 55 5.90 -13.57 11.73
CA GLN A 55 6.83 -14.43 12.48
C GLN A 55 6.16 -15.18 13.64
N GLY A 56 4.85 -15.03 13.84
CA GLY A 56 4.09 -15.77 14.85
C GLY A 56 4.02 -15.10 16.22
N PHE A 57 4.40 -13.82 16.35
CA PHE A 57 4.17 -13.08 17.58
C PHE A 57 2.67 -12.84 17.79
N THR A 58 2.21 -13.02 19.02
CA THR A 58 0.83 -12.72 19.42
C THR A 58 0.68 -11.25 19.82
N GLU A 59 -0.55 -10.73 19.76
CA GLU A 59 -0.90 -9.39 20.26
C GLU A 59 -0.33 -9.13 21.66
N LYS A 60 -0.55 -10.07 22.60
CA LYS A 60 -0.04 -9.98 23.96
C LYS A 60 1.48 -9.85 24.00
N GLN A 61 2.20 -10.60 23.17
CA GLN A 61 3.66 -10.50 23.10
C GLN A 61 4.10 -9.16 22.52
N LEU A 62 3.42 -8.65 21.50
CA LEU A 62 3.72 -7.34 20.90
C LEU A 62 3.50 -6.22 21.91
N LEU A 63 2.34 -6.17 22.55
CA LEU A 63 2.00 -5.16 23.56
C LEU A 63 2.97 -5.17 24.75
N ALA A 64 3.48 -6.35 25.13
CA ALA A 64 4.43 -6.48 26.24
C ALA A 64 5.89 -6.20 25.86
N SER A 65 6.27 -6.36 24.59
CA SER A 65 7.68 -6.40 24.16
C SER A 65 8.12 -5.22 23.32
N LEU A 66 7.18 -4.47 22.72
CA LEU A 66 7.52 -3.30 21.90
C LEU A 66 8.05 -2.16 22.82
N PRO A 67 9.31 -1.75 22.66
CA PRO A 67 9.90 -0.73 23.51
C PRO A 67 9.26 0.64 23.26
N GLY A 68 8.99 1.40 24.34
CA GLY A 68 8.44 2.75 24.23
C GLY A 68 7.01 2.83 23.71
N LEU A 69 6.26 1.72 23.78
CA LEU A 69 4.86 1.68 23.37
C LEU A 69 4.00 2.60 24.25
N THR A 70 3.44 3.64 23.65
CA THR A 70 2.45 4.53 24.29
C THR A 70 1.06 3.92 24.21
N ASP A 71 0.09 4.42 24.98
CA ASP A 71 -1.32 3.99 24.88
C ASP A 71 -1.85 4.10 23.44
N SER A 72 -1.56 5.21 22.76
CA SER A 72 -1.92 5.38 21.34
C SER A 72 -1.21 4.40 20.42
N GLY A 73 0.00 3.95 20.78
CA GLY A 73 0.75 2.93 20.05
C GLY A 73 0.14 1.56 20.25
N ALA A 74 -0.27 1.24 21.48
CA ALA A 74 -0.99 0.00 21.82
C ALA A 74 -2.29 -0.10 21.03
N GLU A 75 -3.11 0.96 21.01
CA GLU A 75 -4.35 1.02 20.20
C GLU A 75 -4.09 0.74 18.71
N ARG A 76 -2.97 1.23 18.16
CA ARG A 76 -2.59 0.96 16.76
C ARG A 76 -2.16 -0.49 16.54
N VAL A 77 -1.43 -1.07 17.49
CA VAL A 77 -1.05 -2.50 17.44
C VAL A 77 -2.30 -3.38 17.48
N GLU A 78 -3.21 -3.13 18.43
CA GLU A 78 -4.49 -3.83 18.55
C GLU A 78 -5.30 -3.74 17.26
N ALA A 79 -5.45 -2.52 16.70
CA ALA A 79 -6.16 -2.32 15.45
C ALA A 79 -5.53 -3.05 14.25
N LEU A 80 -4.19 -3.16 14.19
CA LEU A 80 -3.50 -3.94 13.16
C LEU A 80 -3.73 -5.44 13.35
N VAL A 81 -3.65 -5.94 14.57
CA VAL A 81 -3.94 -7.35 14.87
C VAL A 81 -5.37 -7.70 14.47
N ASP A 82 -6.33 -6.87 14.85
CA ASP A 82 -7.73 -7.04 14.47
C ASP A 82 -7.92 -7.05 12.95
N ALA A 83 -7.22 -6.16 12.24
CA ALA A 83 -7.25 -6.13 10.78
C ALA A 83 -6.69 -7.44 10.18
N VAL A 84 -5.57 -7.94 10.69
CA VAL A 84 -4.98 -9.22 10.26
C VAL A 84 -5.92 -10.38 10.54
N ASN A 85 -6.52 -10.46 11.73
CA ASN A 85 -7.47 -11.50 12.10
C ASN A 85 -8.72 -11.50 11.23
N LYS A 86 -9.20 -10.30 10.85
CA LYS A 86 -10.44 -10.14 10.07
C LYS A 86 -10.24 -10.33 8.56
N LYS A 87 -9.13 -9.82 8.02
CA LYS A 87 -8.93 -9.68 6.56
C LYS A 87 -7.80 -10.54 6.02
N GLY A 88 -6.90 -10.99 6.88
CA GLY A 88 -5.65 -11.62 6.48
C GLY A 88 -4.46 -10.66 6.51
N LEU A 89 -3.27 -11.25 6.62
CA LEU A 89 -2.00 -10.52 6.70
C LEU A 89 -1.71 -9.73 5.42
N THR A 90 -1.87 -10.37 4.27
CA THR A 90 -1.63 -9.80 2.94
C THR A 90 -2.49 -8.56 2.69
N GLU A 91 -3.80 -8.68 2.91
CA GLU A 91 -4.77 -7.60 2.76
C GLU A 91 -4.45 -6.44 3.69
N THR A 92 -3.95 -6.74 4.90
CA THR A 92 -3.56 -5.70 5.86
C THR A 92 -2.27 -4.99 5.43
N PHE A 93 -1.27 -5.71 4.91
CA PHE A 93 -0.08 -5.10 4.29
C PHE A 93 -0.45 -4.20 3.10
N SER A 94 -1.34 -4.67 2.23
CA SER A 94 -1.84 -3.91 1.09
C SER A 94 -2.57 -2.63 1.55
N ALA A 95 -3.40 -2.73 2.59
CA ALA A 95 -4.07 -1.57 3.17
C ALA A 95 -3.09 -0.55 3.74
N VAL A 96 -2.08 -0.99 4.49
CA VAL A 96 -1.03 -0.11 5.04
C VAL A 96 -0.26 0.62 3.94
N ASN A 97 0.16 -0.09 2.88
CA ASN A 97 0.84 0.54 1.74
C ASN A 97 -0.06 1.54 1.00
N SER A 98 -1.35 1.22 0.85
CA SER A 98 -2.33 2.11 0.23
C SER A 98 -2.53 3.38 1.06
N GLU A 99 -2.61 3.27 2.39
CA GLU A 99 -2.68 4.42 3.29
C GLU A 99 -1.40 5.26 3.27
N TYR A 100 -0.23 4.63 3.17
CA TYR A 100 1.02 5.37 3.04
C TYR A 100 1.07 6.20 1.75
N ALA A 101 0.65 5.60 0.63
CA ALA A 101 0.54 6.31 -0.65
C ALA A 101 -0.47 7.47 -0.58
N ARG A 102 -1.63 7.28 0.07
CA ARG A 102 -2.63 8.33 0.28
C ARG A 102 -2.12 9.47 1.16
N CYS A 103 -1.46 9.13 2.28
CA CYS A 103 -0.87 10.10 3.19
C CYS A 103 0.17 10.95 2.46
N SER A 104 1.11 10.30 1.76
CA SER A 104 2.17 10.97 1.01
C SER A 104 1.62 11.83 -0.13
N GLN A 105 0.63 11.33 -0.87
CA GLN A 105 -0.03 12.11 -1.92
C GLN A 105 -0.73 13.34 -1.33
N GLY A 106 -1.43 13.20 -0.20
CA GLY A 106 -2.07 14.33 0.46
C GLY A 106 -1.07 15.39 0.93
N VAL A 107 0.12 14.99 1.39
CA VAL A 107 1.20 15.94 1.71
C VAL A 107 1.70 16.65 0.45
N TYR A 108 1.90 15.91 -0.64
CA TYR A 108 2.30 16.47 -1.94
C TYR A 108 1.27 17.46 -2.47
N ASP A 109 -0.01 17.12 -2.45
CA ASP A 109 -1.08 17.98 -2.96
C ASP A 109 -1.17 19.31 -2.19
N LEU A 110 -0.85 19.27 -0.89
CA LEU A 110 -0.87 20.45 -0.03
C LEU A 110 0.40 21.31 -0.11
N ARG A 111 1.58 20.72 -0.39
CA ARG A 111 2.88 21.39 -0.22
C ARG A 111 3.82 21.30 -1.41
N GLY A 112 3.50 20.47 -2.40
CA GLY A 112 4.37 20.12 -3.51
C GLY A 112 5.54 19.22 -3.11
N ALA A 113 6.49 19.06 -4.03
CA ALA A 113 7.75 18.37 -3.77
C ALA A 113 8.62 19.22 -2.82
N PRO A 114 9.15 18.64 -1.73
CA PRO A 114 10.14 19.30 -0.89
C PRO A 114 11.50 19.41 -1.60
N ASP A 115 12.40 20.23 -1.05
CA ASP A 115 13.80 20.31 -1.50
C ASP A 115 14.47 18.91 -1.37
N PRO A 116 15.02 18.33 -2.46
CA PRO A 116 15.63 17.00 -2.43
C PRO A 116 16.76 16.82 -1.41
N VAL A 117 17.48 17.89 -1.04
CA VAL A 117 18.57 17.78 -0.03
C VAL A 117 18.07 17.91 1.41
N SER A 118 16.79 18.23 1.60
CA SER A 118 16.19 18.35 2.92
C SER A 118 15.83 16.99 3.49
N ARG A 119 15.65 16.93 4.82
CA ARG A 119 15.11 15.74 5.50
C ARG A 119 13.77 15.31 4.90
N GLU A 120 12.85 16.24 4.66
CA GLU A 120 11.57 15.93 4.00
C GLU A 120 11.76 15.45 2.55
N GLY A 121 12.78 15.96 1.83
CA GLY A 121 13.24 15.46 0.53
C GLY A 121 13.53 13.97 0.53
N HIS A 122 14.27 13.52 1.55
CA HIS A 122 14.58 12.11 1.76
C HIS A 122 13.32 11.26 1.96
N PHE A 123 12.42 11.68 2.86
CA PHE A 123 11.18 10.95 3.11
C PHE A 123 10.22 10.95 1.90
N TYR A 124 10.19 12.04 1.14
CA TYR A 124 9.46 12.12 -0.13
C TYR A 124 10.00 11.12 -1.16
N PHE A 125 11.33 11.02 -1.29
CA PHE A 125 11.98 10.04 -2.14
C PHE A 125 11.60 8.61 -1.74
N CYS A 126 11.72 8.27 -0.44
CA CYS A 126 11.36 6.94 0.06
C CYS A 126 9.87 6.60 -0.16
N ALA A 127 8.97 7.58 -0.06
CA ALA A 127 7.56 7.37 -0.36
C ALA A 127 7.34 6.97 -1.83
N GLY A 128 8.04 7.63 -2.77
CA GLY A 128 8.01 7.29 -4.19
C GLY A 128 8.56 5.90 -4.48
N GLU A 129 9.71 5.57 -3.87
CA GLU A 129 10.36 4.27 -3.98
C GLU A 129 9.50 3.11 -3.45
N ASN A 130 8.81 3.32 -2.32
CA ASN A 130 7.88 2.35 -1.76
C ASN A 130 6.63 2.19 -2.63
N LYS A 131 6.05 3.30 -3.12
CA LYS A 131 4.91 3.26 -4.03
C LYS A 131 5.23 2.43 -5.28
N LEU A 132 6.37 2.69 -5.91
CA LEU A 132 6.81 1.95 -7.10
C LEU A 132 6.91 0.45 -6.82
N ARG A 133 7.57 0.05 -5.73
CA ARG A 133 7.70 -1.36 -5.33
C ARG A 133 6.33 -2.01 -5.11
N TYR A 134 5.43 -1.31 -4.41
CA TYR A 134 4.08 -1.80 -4.15
C TYR A 134 3.27 -1.98 -5.45
N GLU A 135 3.31 -1.01 -6.37
CA GLU A 135 2.61 -1.10 -7.66
C GLU A 135 3.14 -2.25 -8.54
N ILE A 136 4.47 -2.47 -8.55
CA ILE A 136 5.08 -3.62 -9.22
C ILE A 136 4.58 -4.94 -8.60
N LEU A 137 4.53 -5.03 -7.27
CA LEU A 137 4.01 -6.23 -6.60
C LEU A 137 2.53 -6.47 -6.89
N MET A 138 1.72 -5.42 -6.99
CA MET A 138 0.32 -5.54 -7.40
C MET A 138 0.20 -6.00 -8.85
N ALA A 139 1.05 -5.52 -9.75
CA ALA A 139 1.08 -6.03 -11.12
C ALA A 139 1.45 -7.53 -11.16
N ALA A 140 2.48 -7.94 -10.41
CA ALA A 140 2.89 -9.34 -10.30
C ALA A 140 1.77 -10.22 -9.73
N SER A 141 1.08 -9.78 -8.67
CA SER A 141 -0.01 -10.55 -8.05
C SER A 141 -1.25 -10.67 -8.93
N LEU A 142 -1.46 -9.72 -9.84
CA LEU A 142 -2.48 -9.75 -10.89
C LEU A 142 -2.03 -10.52 -12.14
N GLN A 143 -0.86 -11.17 -12.10
CA GLN A 143 -0.28 -11.94 -13.21
C GLN A 143 -0.07 -11.09 -14.47
N ALA A 144 0.22 -9.81 -14.31
CA ALA A 144 0.63 -8.97 -15.43
C ALA A 144 1.93 -9.51 -16.03
N PRO A 145 2.11 -9.45 -17.37
CA PRO A 145 3.36 -9.87 -18.00
C PRO A 145 4.53 -9.00 -17.52
N GLU A 146 5.62 -9.64 -17.08
CA GLU A 146 6.79 -8.93 -16.52
C GLU A 146 7.42 -7.96 -17.53
N ASP A 147 7.47 -8.36 -18.81
CA ASP A 147 7.97 -7.54 -19.90
C ASP A 147 7.13 -6.28 -20.13
N GLU A 148 5.81 -6.38 -20.01
CA GLU A 148 4.92 -5.22 -20.05
C GLU A 148 5.18 -4.26 -18.88
N VAL A 149 5.39 -4.78 -17.67
CA VAL A 149 5.72 -3.95 -16.49
C VAL A 149 7.09 -3.28 -16.66
N LEU A 150 8.09 -4.01 -17.18
CA LEU A 150 9.43 -3.47 -17.44
C LEU A 150 9.43 -2.25 -18.38
N THR A 151 8.52 -2.20 -19.35
CA THR A 151 8.40 -1.05 -20.26
C THR A 151 7.81 0.21 -19.61
N GLN A 152 7.08 0.05 -18.51
CA GLN A 152 6.42 1.16 -17.80
C GLN A 152 7.30 1.79 -16.71
N VAL A 153 8.35 1.08 -16.30
CA VAL A 153 9.26 1.51 -15.23
C VAL A 153 10.53 2.14 -15.82
N PRO A 154 11.04 3.26 -15.26
CA PRO A 154 12.29 3.87 -15.71
C PRO A 154 13.45 2.86 -15.73
N ARG A 155 14.32 2.93 -16.75
CA ARG A 155 15.43 1.96 -16.94
C ARG A 155 16.29 1.74 -15.68
N GLN A 156 16.54 2.79 -14.90
CA GLN A 156 17.33 2.72 -13.66
C GLN A 156 16.65 1.91 -12.54
N ARG A 157 15.33 1.72 -12.63
CA ARG A 157 14.49 1.01 -11.65
C ARG A 157 14.02 -0.36 -12.15
N GLN A 158 14.34 -0.75 -13.39
CA GLN A 158 13.92 -2.05 -13.95
C GLN A 158 14.42 -3.27 -13.14
N ARG A 159 15.54 -3.15 -12.42
CA ARG A 159 16.01 -4.21 -11.51
C ARG A 159 15.03 -4.51 -10.38
N ILE A 160 14.27 -3.51 -9.93
CA ILE A 160 13.23 -3.67 -8.90
C ILE A 160 12.09 -4.55 -9.44
N VAL A 161 11.72 -4.38 -10.72
CA VAL A 161 10.69 -5.20 -11.36
C VAL A 161 11.07 -6.67 -11.30
N GLN A 162 12.26 -7.00 -11.81
CA GLN A 162 12.78 -8.36 -11.83
C GLN A 162 12.83 -8.96 -10.42
N ALA A 163 13.41 -8.22 -9.46
CA ALA A 163 13.53 -8.70 -8.08
C ALA A 163 12.17 -8.99 -7.43
N ILE A 164 11.16 -8.16 -7.65
CA ILE A 164 9.82 -8.35 -7.07
C ILE A 164 9.08 -9.50 -7.76
N PHE A 165 9.18 -9.61 -9.09
CA PHE A 165 8.57 -10.72 -9.84
C PHE A 165 9.18 -12.07 -9.45
N ASP A 166 10.51 -12.12 -9.35
CA ASP A 166 11.23 -13.32 -8.90
C ASP A 166 10.82 -13.70 -7.48
N LEU A 167 10.87 -12.75 -6.54
CA LEU A 167 10.50 -13.00 -5.14
C LEU A 167 9.03 -13.44 -5.00
N TYR A 168 8.11 -12.80 -5.73
CA TYR A 168 6.70 -13.20 -5.71
C TYR A 168 6.49 -14.61 -6.27
N ARG A 169 7.18 -14.97 -7.35
CA ARG A 169 7.07 -16.28 -7.98
C ARG A 169 7.65 -17.38 -7.09
N ASP A 170 8.76 -17.11 -6.42
CA ASP A 170 9.50 -18.11 -5.67
C ASP A 170 8.93 -18.28 -4.25
N ASP A 171 8.58 -17.18 -3.57
CA ASP A 171 8.21 -17.17 -2.15
C ASP A 171 6.80 -16.61 -1.85
N GLY A 172 6.10 -16.11 -2.88
CA GLY A 172 4.73 -15.63 -2.76
C GLY A 172 4.59 -14.23 -2.16
N LEU A 173 3.32 -13.81 -2.06
CA LEU A 173 2.95 -12.45 -1.69
C LEU A 173 3.41 -12.00 -0.28
N PRO A 174 3.35 -12.85 0.76
CA PRO A 174 3.83 -12.46 2.09
C PRO A 174 5.35 -12.23 2.17
N ALA A 175 6.15 -12.92 1.35
CA ALA A 175 7.59 -12.69 1.28
C ALA A 175 7.92 -11.40 0.55
N ALA A 176 7.21 -11.13 -0.56
CA ALA A 176 7.37 -9.88 -1.28
C ALA A 176 6.98 -8.65 -0.45
N PHE A 177 5.88 -8.70 0.31
CA PHE A 177 5.50 -7.61 1.22
C PHE A 177 6.54 -7.37 2.33
N ASP A 178 7.13 -8.43 2.85
CA ASP A 178 8.19 -8.38 3.87
C ASP A 178 9.43 -7.66 3.33
N ALA A 179 9.88 -8.04 2.12
CA ALA A 179 11.02 -7.39 1.47
C ALA A 179 10.74 -5.92 1.14
N ILE A 180 9.54 -5.57 0.65
CA ILE A 180 9.16 -4.16 0.45
C ILE A 180 9.19 -3.39 1.77
N GLY A 181 8.72 -4.00 2.85
CA GLY A 181 8.77 -3.42 4.19
C GLY A 181 10.19 -3.17 4.68
N ASP A 182 11.11 -4.11 4.44
CA ASP A 182 12.52 -3.97 4.77
C ASP A 182 13.20 -2.88 3.95
N GLU A 183 12.94 -2.82 2.65
CA GLU A 183 13.42 -1.76 1.75
C GLU A 183 12.92 -0.38 2.16
N LEU A 184 11.65 -0.25 2.60
CA LEU A 184 11.12 0.99 3.14
C LEU A 184 11.92 1.42 4.37
N LYS A 185 12.06 0.54 5.37
CA LYS A 185 12.81 0.86 6.61
C LYS A 185 14.27 1.23 6.30
N TYR A 186 14.91 0.50 5.40
CA TYR A 186 16.27 0.78 4.92
C TYR A 186 16.37 2.17 4.29
N CYS A 187 15.43 2.50 3.40
CA CYS A 187 15.36 3.83 2.79
C CYS A 187 15.20 4.92 3.84
N LEU A 188 14.21 4.80 4.73
CA LEU A 188 13.90 5.83 5.74
C LEU A 188 15.09 6.11 6.67
N ASN A 189 15.91 5.10 6.96
CA ASN A 189 17.11 5.24 7.81
C ASN A 189 18.28 5.97 7.14
N GLY A 190 18.18 6.29 5.84
CA GLY A 190 19.21 7.06 5.13
C GLY A 190 20.36 6.22 4.57
N GLU A 191 20.16 4.91 4.43
CA GLU A 191 21.18 3.98 3.91
C GLU A 191 21.01 3.66 2.41
N SER A 192 20.01 4.24 1.74
CA SER A 192 19.61 3.95 0.35
C SER A 192 20.33 4.71 -0.75
#